data_AF-A0A419GJG0-F1
#
_entry.id   AF-A0A419GJG0-F1
#
_cell.length_a   1.000
_cell.length_b   1.000
_cell.length_c   1.000
_cell.angle_alpha   90.00
_cell.angle_beta   90.00
_cell.angle_gamma   90.00
#
_symmetry.space_group_name_H-M   'P 1'
#
loop_
_entity.id
_entity.type
_entity.pdbx_description
1 polymer ?
#
loop_
_entity_poly.entity_id
_entity_poly.type
_entity_poly.pdbx_seq_one_letter_code
_entity_poly.pdbx_strand_id
1 'polypeptide(L)'
;PIFSPNQDVEFYRDLGIVGKDFALRSWQGIIAIELLTKCLHETRPYEKENGSADFIYREYLRKIYSSLKGTNGKVEDLLKSMRRDFQNLPVQKDRKPLIGIIGEIFVRSNKFSNEDLARKIEVHGGEAWLAPVEEWIYYINHTASQNALLKKEWSDIMNTLLKTFFQKRIEHKYSGYFSGFLKTLNEPETKEIIKKASPYLHSSFEGEAILSIGKAVDLIERGASGIVNAMPFGCMPGTIVTALMQGLNKKYGVPFISIPYDGTESPTTEIQLEAFMHQAKEYKAHG
;
A
#
# COMPACT_ATOMS: atom_id res chain seq x y z
N PRO A 1 -4.02 13.00 -22.55
CA PRO A 1 -4.86 13.39 -21.39
C PRO A 1 -4.24 12.81 -20.12
N ILE A 2 -4.25 13.55 -19.01
CA ILE A 2 -3.82 13.07 -17.69
C ILE A 2 -5.10 12.77 -16.90
N PHE A 3 -5.23 11.56 -16.36
CA PHE A 3 -6.37 11.16 -15.52
C PHE A 3 -5.90 11.07 -14.08
N SER A 4 -6.57 11.80 -13.18
CA SER A 4 -6.30 11.77 -11.75
C SER A 4 -7.42 11.00 -11.05
N PRO A 5 -7.11 9.92 -10.30
CA PRO A 5 -8.08 9.31 -9.41
C PRO A 5 -8.54 10.33 -8.37
N ASN A 6 -9.84 10.58 -8.30
CA ASN A 6 -10.47 11.32 -7.20
C ASN A 6 -11.53 10.43 -6.54
N GLN A 7 -11.96 10.79 -5.34
CA GLN A 7 -13.01 10.05 -4.61
C GLN A 7 -14.42 10.33 -5.14
N ASP A 8 -14.53 10.95 -6.33
CA ASP A 8 -15.81 11.31 -6.92
C ASP A 8 -16.32 10.21 -7.87
N VAL A 9 -17.63 10.18 -8.08
CA VAL A 9 -18.33 9.21 -8.93
C VAL A 9 -17.91 9.35 -10.40
N GLU A 10 -17.35 10.51 -10.77
CA GLU A 10 -16.93 10.83 -12.14
C GLU A 10 -15.69 10.06 -12.61
N PHE A 11 -14.78 9.64 -11.72
CA PHE A 11 -13.52 8.98 -12.10
C PHE A 11 -13.74 7.78 -13.03
N TYR A 12 -14.72 6.94 -12.73
CA TYR A 12 -15.03 5.77 -13.55
C TYR A 12 -15.80 6.10 -14.83
N ARG A 13 -16.53 7.22 -14.85
CA ARG A 13 -17.21 7.69 -16.07
C ARG A 13 -16.17 8.18 -17.07
N ASP A 14 -15.16 8.90 -16.58
CA ASP A 14 -14.05 9.42 -17.37
C ASP A 14 -13.13 8.32 -17.89
N LEU A 15 -12.84 7.31 -17.08
CA LEU A 15 -12.12 6.11 -17.52
C LEU A 15 -12.91 5.29 -18.56
N GLY A 16 -14.24 5.24 -18.42
CA GLY A 16 -15.13 4.58 -19.37
C GLY A 16 -15.11 5.21 -20.76
N ILE A 17 -14.88 6.53 -20.85
CA ILE A 17 -14.76 7.28 -22.11
C ILE A 17 -13.50 6.87 -22.90
N VAL A 18 -12.44 6.43 -22.22
CA VAL A 18 -11.17 6.00 -22.85
C VAL A 18 -11.24 4.55 -23.37
N GLY A 19 -12.19 3.76 -22.87
CA GLY A 19 -12.46 2.38 -23.31
C GLY A 19 -12.18 1.31 -22.25
N LYS A 20 -12.91 0.19 -22.33
CA LYS A 20 -12.86 -0.91 -21.34
C LYS A 20 -11.47 -1.57 -21.24
N ASP A 21 -10.72 -1.61 -22.34
CA ASP A 21 -9.36 -2.15 -22.37
C ASP A 21 -8.38 -1.32 -21.54
N PHE A 22 -8.58 0.00 -21.45
CA PHE A 22 -7.73 0.88 -20.65
C PHE A 22 -7.88 0.58 -19.16
N ALA A 23 -9.12 0.55 -18.65
CA ALA A 23 -9.37 0.25 -17.24
C ALA A 23 -8.84 -1.13 -16.82
N LEU A 24 -9.02 -2.14 -17.69
CA LEU A 24 -8.50 -3.49 -17.46
C LEU A 24 -6.97 -3.51 -17.39
N ARG A 25 -6.29 -2.88 -18.37
CA ARG A 25 -4.81 -2.82 -18.41
C ARG A 25 -4.24 -2.01 -17.26
N SER A 26 -4.88 -0.90 -16.89
CA SER A 26 -4.49 -0.11 -15.72
C SER A 26 -4.59 -0.94 -14.45
N TRP A 27 -5.66 -1.71 -14.25
CA TRP A 27 -5.79 -2.60 -13.10
C TRP A 27 -4.71 -3.69 -13.07
N GLN A 28 -4.45 -4.34 -14.22
CA GLN A 28 -3.35 -5.31 -14.33
C GLN A 28 -2.01 -4.68 -13.98
N GLY A 29 -1.76 -3.44 -14.41
CA GLY A 29 -0.55 -2.70 -14.10
C GLY A 29 -0.42 -2.34 -12.64
N ILE A 30 -1.50 -1.88 -12.00
CA ILE A 30 -1.53 -1.56 -10.55
C ILE A 30 -1.13 -2.80 -9.75
N ILE A 31 -1.81 -3.94 -9.97
CA ILE A 31 -1.49 -5.18 -9.23
C ILE A 31 -0.08 -5.69 -9.54
N ALA A 32 0.37 -5.62 -10.79
CA ALA A 32 1.72 -6.06 -11.15
C ALA A 32 2.82 -5.21 -10.50
N ILE A 33 2.64 -3.88 -10.44
CA ILE A 33 3.56 -2.95 -9.80
C ILE A 33 3.52 -3.10 -8.28
N GLU A 34 2.35 -3.36 -7.71
CA GLU A 34 2.22 -3.63 -6.28
C GLU A 34 2.97 -4.90 -5.88
N LEU A 35 2.75 -6.02 -6.59
CA LEU A 35 3.50 -7.26 -6.35
C LEU A 35 5.01 -7.06 -6.51
N LEU A 36 5.43 -6.27 -7.50
CA LEU A 36 6.82 -5.89 -7.70
C LEU A 36 7.38 -5.07 -6.52
N THR A 37 6.58 -4.19 -5.95
CA THR A 37 6.94 -3.36 -4.78
C THR A 37 7.05 -4.21 -3.52
N LYS A 38 6.13 -5.16 -3.31
CA LYS A 38 6.21 -6.14 -2.21
C LYS A 38 7.47 -7.01 -2.35
N CYS A 39 7.79 -7.48 -3.55
CA CYS A 39 9.05 -8.16 -3.83
C CYS A 39 10.28 -7.32 -3.44
N LEU A 40 10.30 -6.05 -3.81
CA LEU A 40 11.38 -5.14 -3.47
C LEU A 40 11.54 -5.01 -1.95
N HIS A 41 10.47 -4.67 -1.24
CA HIS A 41 10.53 -4.40 0.20
C HIS A 41 10.80 -5.66 1.04
N GLU A 42 10.38 -6.85 0.60
CA GLU A 42 10.68 -8.10 1.34
C GLU A 42 12.08 -8.67 1.03
N THR A 43 12.78 -8.19 0.00
CA THR A 43 14.11 -8.72 -0.39
C THR A 43 15.25 -7.73 -0.21
N ARG A 44 15.06 -6.45 -0.58
CA ARG A 44 16.08 -5.39 -0.53
C ARG A 44 16.66 -5.15 0.86
N PRO A 45 15.90 -5.15 1.97
CA PRO A 45 16.49 -4.99 3.29
C PRO A 45 17.46 -6.12 3.65
N TYR A 46 17.39 -7.24 2.93
CA TYR A 46 18.14 -8.45 3.20
C TYR A 46 19.17 -8.78 2.11
N GLU A 47 19.31 -7.98 1.06
CA GLU A 47 20.24 -8.28 -0.04
C GLU A 47 21.70 -8.33 0.45
N LYS A 48 22.48 -9.30 -0.05
CA LYS A 48 23.91 -9.40 0.28
C LYS A 48 24.78 -8.42 -0.50
N GLU A 49 24.37 -8.09 -1.72
CA GLU A 49 25.04 -7.15 -2.60
C GLU A 49 24.11 -5.97 -2.83
N ASN A 50 24.50 -4.81 -2.29
CA ASN A 50 23.71 -3.58 -2.33
C ASN A 50 23.31 -3.21 -3.77
N GLY A 51 22.01 -2.96 -3.98
CA GLY A 51 21.42 -2.59 -5.25
C GLY A 51 20.98 -3.75 -6.14
N SER A 52 21.17 -5.00 -5.73
CA SER A 52 20.72 -6.18 -6.48
C SER A 52 19.19 -6.21 -6.66
N ALA A 53 18.44 -5.98 -5.58
CA ALA A 53 16.98 -5.96 -5.62
C ALA A 53 16.47 -4.77 -6.45
N ASP A 54 17.14 -3.61 -6.36
CA ASP A 54 16.81 -2.43 -7.15
C ASP A 54 17.06 -2.67 -8.65
N PHE A 55 18.11 -3.42 -9.02
CA PHE A 55 18.36 -3.81 -10.40
C PHE A 55 17.22 -4.65 -10.95
N ILE A 56 16.85 -5.73 -10.24
CA ILE A 56 15.71 -6.59 -10.61
C ILE A 56 14.43 -5.73 -10.72
N TYR A 57 14.20 -4.84 -9.76
CA TYR A 57 13.04 -3.96 -9.76
C TYR A 57 12.94 -3.09 -11.01
N ARG A 58 14.02 -2.39 -11.37
CA ARG A 58 14.03 -1.53 -12.57
C ARG A 58 13.81 -2.33 -13.86
N GLU A 59 14.39 -3.52 -13.94
CA GLU A 59 14.21 -4.41 -15.10
C GLU A 59 12.75 -4.86 -15.24
N TYR A 60 12.13 -5.32 -14.16
CA TYR A 60 10.73 -5.76 -14.20
C TYR A 60 9.75 -4.61 -14.38
N LEU A 61 10.02 -3.42 -13.82
CA LEU A 61 9.20 -2.23 -14.06
C LEU A 61 9.15 -1.88 -15.57
N ARG A 62 10.31 -1.89 -16.25
CA ARG A 62 10.38 -1.65 -17.71
C ARG A 62 9.66 -2.74 -18.51
N LYS A 63 9.81 -4.01 -18.13
CA LYS A 63 9.15 -5.15 -18.80
C LYS A 63 7.64 -5.11 -18.62
N ILE A 64 7.15 -4.82 -17.41
CA ILE A 64 5.72 -4.65 -17.11
C ILE A 64 5.15 -3.51 -17.96
N TYR A 65 5.80 -2.33 -17.94
CA TYR A 65 5.39 -1.19 -18.77
C TYR A 65 5.29 -1.55 -20.26
N SER A 66 6.33 -2.19 -20.81
CA SER A 66 6.37 -2.59 -22.21
C SER A 66 5.28 -3.62 -22.56
N SER A 67 5.01 -4.56 -21.65
CA SER A 67 3.97 -5.57 -21.78
C SER A 67 2.56 -4.95 -21.79
N LEU A 68 2.30 -4.00 -20.89
CA LEU A 68 1.01 -3.32 -20.79
C LEU A 68 0.74 -2.39 -21.98
N LYS A 69 1.78 -1.78 -22.55
CA LYS A 69 1.69 -0.93 -23.75
C LYS A 69 1.41 -1.75 -25.02
N GLY A 70 1.92 -2.97 -25.11
CA GLY A 70 1.75 -3.84 -26.28
C GLY A 70 0.40 -4.58 -26.32
N THR A 71 -0.02 -5.03 -27.50
CA THR A 71 -1.29 -5.77 -27.68
C THR A 71 -1.24 -7.21 -27.20
N ASN A 72 -0.06 -7.86 -27.20
CA ASN A 72 0.15 -9.28 -26.83
C ASN A 72 0.94 -9.48 -25.52
N GLY A 73 0.85 -8.55 -24.57
CA GLY A 73 1.62 -8.60 -23.33
C GLY A 73 1.33 -9.84 -22.47
N LYS A 74 2.33 -10.71 -22.28
CA LYS A 74 2.27 -11.88 -21.38
C LYS A 74 2.64 -11.49 -19.95
N VAL A 75 1.86 -10.61 -19.33
CA VAL A 75 2.10 -10.13 -17.95
C VAL A 75 2.25 -11.30 -16.97
N GLU A 76 1.47 -12.36 -17.12
CA GLU A 76 1.53 -13.53 -16.24
C GLU A 76 2.87 -14.27 -16.28
N ASP A 77 3.48 -14.42 -17.45
CA ASP A 77 4.80 -15.06 -17.57
C ASP A 77 5.88 -14.17 -16.95
N LEU A 78 5.77 -12.84 -17.14
CA LEU A 78 6.64 -11.88 -16.48
C LEU A 78 6.53 -11.96 -14.96
N LEU A 79 5.32 -12.10 -14.40
CA LEU A 79 5.12 -12.25 -12.95
C LEU A 79 5.77 -13.53 -12.40
N LYS A 80 5.68 -14.65 -13.12
CA LYS A 80 6.35 -15.90 -12.72
C LYS A 80 7.87 -15.78 -12.76
N SER A 81 8.41 -15.16 -13.81
CA SER A 81 9.85 -14.87 -13.90
C SER A 81 10.29 -13.92 -12.78
N MET A 82 9.50 -12.88 -12.50
CA MET A 82 9.74 -11.92 -11.42
C MET A 82 9.86 -12.61 -10.07
N ARG A 83 8.89 -13.47 -9.72
CA ARG A 83 8.97 -14.29 -8.51
C ARG A 83 10.28 -15.06 -8.46
N ARG A 84 10.62 -15.78 -9.53
CA ARG A 84 11.81 -16.65 -9.57
C ARG A 84 13.09 -15.86 -9.33
N ASP A 85 13.22 -14.70 -9.98
CA ASP A 85 14.43 -13.90 -9.91
C ASP A 85 14.60 -13.27 -8.52
N PHE A 86 13.53 -12.75 -7.90
CA PHE A 86 13.58 -12.27 -6.52
C PHE A 86 13.81 -13.40 -5.50
N GLN A 87 13.19 -14.58 -5.71
CA GLN A 87 13.37 -15.73 -4.83
C GLN A 87 14.81 -16.28 -4.84
N ASN A 88 15.52 -16.13 -5.97
CA ASN A 88 16.91 -16.56 -6.13
C ASN A 88 17.92 -15.49 -5.73
N LEU A 89 17.48 -14.27 -5.39
CA LEU A 89 18.38 -13.20 -4.97
C LEU A 89 19.08 -13.60 -3.65
N PRO A 90 20.43 -13.53 -3.57
CA PRO A 90 21.15 -13.86 -2.35
C PRO A 90 20.79 -12.89 -1.22
N VAL A 91 20.10 -13.40 -0.19
CA VAL A 91 19.71 -12.63 1.00
C VAL A 91 20.36 -13.14 2.28
N GLN A 92 20.55 -12.25 3.25
CA GLN A 92 20.83 -12.58 4.65
C GLN A 92 19.56 -13.02 5.37
N LYS A 93 19.69 -13.81 6.45
CA LYS A 93 18.56 -14.42 7.15
C LYS A 93 18.16 -13.69 8.45
N ASP A 94 18.76 -12.54 8.72
CA ASP A 94 18.47 -11.77 9.92
C ASP A 94 17.02 -11.28 9.89
N ARG A 95 16.38 -11.18 11.05
CA ARG A 95 15.00 -10.67 11.12
C ARG A 95 15.04 -9.17 11.44
N LYS A 96 14.53 -8.31 10.57
CA LYS A 96 14.41 -6.86 10.81
C LYS A 96 13.04 -6.45 11.36
N PRO A 97 12.91 -5.39 12.19
CA PRO A 97 11.60 -4.89 12.61
C PRO A 97 10.77 -4.50 11.40
N LEU A 98 9.53 -4.97 11.38
CA LEU A 98 8.61 -4.74 10.27
C LEU A 98 7.85 -3.44 10.54
N ILE A 99 8.00 -2.45 9.67
CA ILE A 99 7.45 -1.11 9.86
C ILE A 99 6.31 -0.90 8.88
N GLY A 100 5.09 -0.77 9.39
CA GLY A 100 3.93 -0.45 8.58
C GLY A 100 3.95 1.01 8.13
N ILE A 101 3.73 1.28 6.85
CA ILE A 101 3.59 2.64 6.31
C ILE A 101 2.14 2.84 5.86
N ILE A 102 1.45 3.74 6.55
CA ILE A 102 0.07 4.17 6.27
C ILE A 102 0.05 5.68 5.97
N GLY A 103 -1.15 6.23 5.80
CA GLY A 103 -1.37 7.65 5.55
C GLY A 103 -1.95 7.90 4.17
N GLU A 104 -1.76 9.13 3.68
CA GLU A 104 -2.29 9.61 2.40
C GLU A 104 -1.66 8.82 1.25
N ILE A 105 -2.49 8.35 0.31
CA ILE A 105 -2.09 7.34 -0.66
C ILE A 105 -1.05 7.86 -1.64
N PHE A 106 -1.19 9.10 -2.11
CA PHE A 106 -0.22 9.68 -3.01
C PHE A 106 1.14 9.87 -2.33
N VAL A 107 1.18 10.48 -1.14
CA VAL A 107 2.42 10.70 -0.37
C VAL A 107 3.07 9.38 0.01
N ARG A 108 2.32 8.39 0.54
CA ARG A 108 2.92 7.10 0.93
C ARG A 108 3.46 6.30 -0.25
N SER A 109 2.84 6.41 -1.43
CA SER A 109 3.23 5.65 -2.64
C SER A 109 4.22 6.40 -3.55
N ASN A 110 4.46 7.69 -3.32
CA ASN A 110 5.37 8.49 -4.13
C ASN A 110 6.69 8.78 -3.40
N LYS A 111 7.78 8.16 -3.88
CA LYS A 111 9.13 8.31 -3.32
C LYS A 111 9.64 9.75 -3.29
N PHE A 112 9.27 10.57 -4.28
CA PHE A 112 9.66 11.96 -4.30
C PHE A 112 8.93 12.75 -3.22
N SER A 113 7.63 12.48 -3.03
CA SER A 113 6.80 13.18 -2.04
C SER A 113 7.12 12.80 -0.59
N ASN A 114 7.63 11.60 -0.35
CA ASN A 114 7.96 11.11 1.00
C ASN A 114 9.47 10.94 1.26
N GLU A 115 10.32 11.51 0.40
CA GLU A 115 11.78 11.49 0.56
C GLU A 115 12.34 10.05 0.66
N ASP A 116 11.81 9.13 -0.15
CA ASP A 116 12.11 7.70 -0.16
C ASP A 116 12.01 7.05 1.24
N LEU A 117 10.92 7.33 1.97
CA LEU A 117 10.67 6.87 3.35
C LEU A 117 10.96 5.38 3.56
N ALA A 118 10.53 4.52 2.63
CA ALA A 118 10.78 3.09 2.71
C ALA A 118 12.29 2.78 2.74
N ARG A 119 13.09 3.49 1.92
CA ARG A 119 14.55 3.37 1.96
C ARG A 119 15.13 3.89 3.28
N LYS A 120 14.65 5.02 3.80
CA LYS A 120 15.11 5.56 5.08
C LYS A 120 14.89 4.56 6.22
N ILE A 121 13.72 3.91 6.28
CA ILE A 121 13.42 2.82 7.22
C ILE A 121 14.43 1.67 7.08
N GLU A 122 14.74 1.26 5.85
CA GLU A 122 15.67 0.16 5.57
C GLU A 122 17.12 0.46 5.97
N VAL A 123 17.58 1.70 5.71
CA VAL A 123 18.90 2.20 6.14
C VAL A 123 19.03 2.13 7.66
N HIS A 124 17.96 2.45 8.38
CA HIS A 124 17.87 2.29 9.84
C HIS A 124 17.65 0.84 10.31
N GLY A 125 17.72 -0.13 9.40
CA GLY A 125 17.69 -1.56 9.71
C GLY A 125 16.30 -2.16 9.81
N GLY A 126 15.26 -1.50 9.29
CA GLY A 126 13.89 -2.02 9.20
C GLY A 126 13.57 -2.75 7.90
N GLU A 127 12.40 -3.39 7.88
CA GLU A 127 11.71 -3.87 6.68
C GLU A 127 10.42 -3.05 6.52
N ALA A 128 10.18 -2.45 5.35
CA ALA A 128 9.01 -1.61 5.12
C ALA A 128 7.80 -2.43 4.65
N TRP A 129 6.64 -2.24 5.26
CA TRP A 129 5.37 -2.77 4.80
C TRP A 129 4.43 -1.63 4.41
N LEU A 130 4.43 -1.32 3.12
CA LEU A 130 3.59 -0.25 2.56
C LEU A 130 2.13 -0.70 2.43
N ALA A 131 1.20 0.12 2.89
CA ALA A 131 -0.22 -0.08 2.61
C ALA A 131 -0.47 0.13 1.11
N PRO A 132 -1.06 -0.88 0.42
CA PRO A 132 -1.07 -0.90 -1.04
C PRO A 132 -2.07 0.09 -1.63
N VAL A 133 -1.93 0.41 -2.92
CA VAL A 133 -2.81 1.37 -3.60
C VAL A 133 -4.21 0.78 -3.88
N GLU A 134 -4.30 -0.52 -4.16
CA GLU A 134 -5.59 -1.17 -4.42
C GLU A 134 -6.57 -1.11 -3.25
N GLU A 135 -6.08 -0.98 -2.01
CA GLU A 135 -6.90 -0.78 -0.81
C GLU A 135 -7.89 0.39 -1.00
N TRP A 136 -7.40 1.50 -1.54
CA TRP A 136 -8.22 2.68 -1.77
C TRP A 136 -9.18 2.52 -2.94
N ILE A 137 -8.77 1.81 -3.99
CA ILE A 137 -9.64 1.52 -5.14
C ILE A 137 -10.82 0.66 -4.66
N TYR A 138 -10.55 -0.34 -3.81
CA TYR A 138 -11.60 -1.13 -3.19
C TYR A 138 -12.47 -0.33 -2.22
N TYR A 139 -11.87 0.62 -1.49
CA TYR A 139 -12.63 1.54 -0.66
C TYR A 139 -13.58 2.43 -1.46
N ILE A 140 -13.13 3.02 -2.57
CA ILE A 140 -14.02 3.80 -3.44
C ILE A 140 -15.15 2.94 -3.98
N ASN A 141 -14.86 1.73 -4.45
CA ASN A 141 -15.90 0.83 -4.94
C ASN A 141 -16.92 0.51 -3.84
N HIS A 142 -16.46 0.35 -2.59
CA HIS A 142 -17.31 0.13 -1.44
C HIS A 142 -18.22 1.34 -1.18
N THR A 143 -17.65 2.54 -1.07
CA THR A 143 -18.39 3.77 -0.81
C THR A 143 -19.36 4.10 -1.96
N ALA A 144 -18.94 3.94 -3.21
CA ALA A 144 -19.79 4.08 -4.38
C ALA A 144 -20.98 3.11 -4.36
N SER A 145 -20.75 1.85 -3.95
CA SER A 145 -21.82 0.87 -3.79
C SER A 145 -22.79 1.26 -2.67
N GLN A 146 -22.30 1.76 -1.53
CA GLN A 146 -23.15 2.25 -0.43
C GLN A 146 -24.02 3.43 -0.88
N ASN A 147 -23.41 4.39 -1.59
CA ASN A 147 -24.12 5.56 -2.10
C ASN A 147 -25.20 5.18 -3.14
N ALA A 148 -24.89 4.26 -4.05
CA ALA A 148 -25.87 3.76 -5.03
C ALA A 148 -27.02 2.98 -4.37
N LEU A 149 -26.75 2.24 -3.30
CA LEU A 149 -27.78 1.57 -2.48
C LEU A 149 -28.72 2.59 -1.82
N LEU A 150 -28.17 3.66 -1.23
CA LEU A 150 -28.97 4.73 -0.63
C LEU A 150 -29.84 5.45 -1.67
N LYS A 151 -29.33 5.65 -2.89
CA LYS A 151 -30.04 6.27 -4.01
C LYS A 151 -30.97 5.31 -4.77
N LYS A 152 -30.95 4.00 -4.46
CA LYS A 152 -31.70 2.93 -5.15
C LYS A 152 -31.36 2.80 -6.64
N GLU A 153 -30.10 3.08 -7.01
CA GLU A 153 -29.60 3.04 -8.39
C GLU A 153 -29.07 1.64 -8.74
N TRP A 154 -29.98 0.72 -9.08
CA TRP A 154 -29.66 -0.70 -9.31
C TRP A 154 -28.65 -0.98 -10.44
N SER A 155 -28.65 -0.15 -11.48
CA SER A 155 -27.68 -0.26 -12.59
C SER A 155 -26.24 -0.03 -12.12
N ASP A 156 -26.04 0.95 -11.25
CA ASP A 156 -24.70 1.33 -10.77
C ASP A 156 -24.16 0.35 -9.74
N ILE A 157 -25.06 -0.23 -8.93
CA ILE A 157 -24.74 -1.36 -8.06
C ILE A 157 -24.23 -2.54 -8.90
N MET A 158 -24.98 -2.95 -9.93
CA MET A 158 -24.60 -4.09 -10.77
C MET A 158 -23.27 -3.84 -11.50
N ASN A 159 -23.06 -2.63 -12.02
CA ASN A 159 -21.80 -2.24 -12.66
C ASN A 159 -20.61 -2.30 -11.69
N THR A 160 -20.78 -1.81 -10.46
CA THR A 160 -19.71 -1.79 -9.45
C THR A 160 -19.37 -3.20 -8.94
N LEU A 161 -20.38 -4.06 -8.80
CA LEU A 161 -20.18 -5.47 -8.45
C LEU A 161 -19.40 -6.22 -9.52
N LEU A 162 -19.77 -6.05 -10.80
CA LEU A 162 -19.05 -6.66 -11.92
C LEU A 162 -17.59 -6.19 -11.97
N LYS A 163 -17.35 -4.88 -11.83
CA LYS A 163 -15.99 -4.31 -11.76
C LYS A 163 -15.18 -4.93 -10.62
N THR A 164 -15.73 -4.95 -9.41
CA THR A 164 -15.07 -5.51 -8.22
C THR A 164 -14.76 -6.99 -8.41
N PHE A 165 -15.67 -7.76 -9.02
CA PHE A 165 -15.45 -9.17 -9.32
C PHE A 165 -14.26 -9.38 -10.27
N PHE A 166 -14.19 -8.64 -11.39
CA PHE A 166 -13.07 -8.73 -12.31
C PHE A 166 -11.75 -8.29 -11.67
N GLN A 167 -11.78 -7.22 -10.87
CA GLN A 167 -10.62 -6.72 -10.15
C GLN A 167 -10.05 -7.79 -9.19
N LYS A 168 -10.90 -8.35 -8.31
CA LYS A 168 -10.52 -9.43 -7.39
C LYS A 168 -10.04 -10.69 -8.11
N ARG A 169 -10.63 -11.03 -9.26
CA ARG A 169 -10.21 -12.20 -10.05
C ARG A 169 -8.78 -12.02 -10.58
N ILE A 170 -8.45 -10.84 -11.09
CA ILE A 170 -7.10 -10.54 -11.59
C ILE A 170 -6.11 -10.50 -10.44
N GLU A 171 -6.46 -9.81 -9.34
CA GLU A 171 -5.64 -9.76 -8.14
C GLU A 171 -5.33 -11.17 -7.63
N HIS A 172 -6.36 -11.98 -7.37
CA HIS A 172 -6.18 -13.34 -6.87
C HIS A 172 -5.35 -14.21 -7.81
N LYS A 173 -5.53 -14.07 -9.14
CA LYS A 173 -4.74 -14.80 -10.12
C LYS A 173 -3.26 -14.38 -10.05
N TYR A 174 -2.98 -13.08 -10.03
CA TYR A 174 -1.61 -12.56 -10.03
C TYR A 174 -0.92 -12.82 -8.69
N SER A 175 -1.58 -12.54 -7.57
CA SER A 175 -1.11 -12.83 -6.22
C SER A 175 -0.88 -14.33 -6.01
N GLY A 176 -1.70 -15.20 -6.61
CA GLY A 176 -1.50 -16.65 -6.60
C GLY A 176 -0.12 -17.08 -7.10
N TYR A 177 0.48 -16.35 -8.04
CA TYR A 177 1.85 -16.64 -8.49
C TYR A 177 2.91 -16.36 -7.43
N PHE A 178 2.64 -15.58 -6.39
CA PHE A 178 3.56 -15.22 -5.31
C PHE A 178 3.27 -15.94 -3.99
N SER A 179 2.25 -16.82 -3.97
CA SER A 179 1.88 -17.59 -2.78
C SER A 179 3.06 -18.42 -2.23
N GLY A 180 3.29 -18.33 -0.93
CA GLY A 180 4.41 -18.97 -0.23
C GLY A 180 5.76 -18.28 -0.40
N PHE A 181 5.84 -17.17 -1.15
CA PHE A 181 7.04 -16.35 -1.24
C PHE A 181 6.87 -15.02 -0.48
N LEU A 182 5.85 -14.23 -0.82
CA LEU A 182 5.58 -12.95 -0.16
C LEU A 182 4.74 -13.14 1.12
N LYS A 183 5.21 -12.60 2.25
CA LYS A 183 4.50 -12.59 3.53
C LYS A 183 3.41 -11.51 3.57
N THR A 184 3.66 -10.40 2.87
CA THR A 184 2.77 -9.24 2.77
C THR A 184 1.71 -9.39 1.69
N LEU A 185 1.59 -10.59 1.09
CA LEU A 185 0.73 -10.83 -0.08
C LEU A 185 -0.75 -10.52 0.17
N ASN A 186 -1.30 -11.06 1.27
CA ASN A 186 -2.73 -10.98 1.54
C ASN A 186 -3.10 -9.64 2.17
N GLU A 187 -4.20 -9.05 1.71
CA GLU A 187 -4.76 -7.81 2.23
C GLU A 187 -6.18 -8.06 2.76
N PRO A 188 -6.58 -7.45 3.89
CA PRO A 188 -7.93 -7.58 4.41
C PRO A 188 -8.95 -6.92 3.47
N GLU A 189 -10.20 -7.37 3.52
CA GLU A 189 -11.25 -6.69 2.76
C GLU A 189 -11.55 -5.29 3.35
N THR A 190 -12.02 -4.35 2.51
CA THR A 190 -12.39 -3.00 2.95
C THR A 190 -13.34 -3.00 4.17
N LYS A 191 -14.30 -3.92 4.21
CA LYS A 191 -15.23 -4.05 5.34
C LYS A 191 -14.50 -4.43 6.65
N GLU A 192 -13.48 -5.26 6.56
CA GLU A 192 -12.67 -5.65 7.71
C GLU A 192 -11.81 -4.49 8.19
N ILE A 193 -11.19 -3.73 7.27
CA ILE A 193 -10.48 -2.48 7.59
C ILE A 193 -11.40 -1.50 8.33
N ILE A 194 -12.60 -1.23 7.80
CA ILE A 194 -13.59 -0.35 8.44
C ILE A 194 -13.98 -0.89 9.83
N LYS A 195 -14.18 -2.20 9.96
CA LYS A 195 -14.50 -2.83 11.24
C LYS A 195 -13.36 -2.67 12.25
N LYS A 196 -12.10 -2.85 11.85
CA LYS A 196 -10.91 -2.63 12.69
C LYS A 196 -10.78 -1.18 13.14
N ALA A 197 -11.20 -0.22 12.30
CA ALA A 197 -11.19 1.20 12.63
C ALA A 197 -12.33 1.65 13.54
N SER A 198 -13.48 0.96 13.51
CA SER A 198 -14.72 1.36 14.19
C SER A 198 -14.62 1.69 15.69
N PRO A 199 -13.74 1.07 16.50
CA PRO A 199 -13.57 1.46 17.91
C PRO A 199 -12.95 2.84 18.12
N TYR A 200 -12.31 3.41 17.10
CA TYR A 200 -11.58 4.68 17.18
C TYR A 200 -12.20 5.77 16.30
N LEU A 201 -12.85 5.38 15.20
CA LEU A 201 -13.42 6.28 14.23
C LEU A 201 -14.70 5.70 13.63
N HIS A 202 -15.80 6.43 13.73
CA HIS A 202 -17.09 5.99 13.19
C HIS A 202 -17.05 5.93 11.66
N SER A 203 -17.77 4.97 11.06
CA SER A 203 -17.74 4.72 9.61
C SER A 203 -18.28 5.86 8.74
N SER A 204 -19.02 6.80 9.33
CA SER A 204 -19.45 8.02 8.66
C SER A 204 -18.30 9.00 8.40
N PHE A 205 -17.17 8.83 9.07
CA PHE A 205 -15.96 9.58 8.79
C PHE A 205 -15.25 8.90 7.61
N GLU A 206 -15.63 9.29 6.40
CA GLU A 206 -15.09 8.75 5.16
C GLU A 206 -13.69 9.30 4.84
N GLY A 207 -13.05 8.70 3.84
CA GLY A 207 -11.74 9.10 3.35
C GLY A 207 -10.61 8.25 3.92
N GLU A 208 -9.41 8.82 3.97
CA GLU A 208 -8.20 8.05 4.28
C GLU A 208 -7.97 7.83 5.78
N ALA A 209 -8.64 8.60 6.64
CA ALA A 209 -8.47 8.46 8.09
C ALA A 209 -8.95 7.09 8.59
N ILE A 210 -10.13 6.65 8.12
CA ILE A 210 -10.68 5.34 8.50
C ILE A 210 -9.86 4.19 7.93
N LEU A 211 -9.37 4.33 6.70
CA LEU A 211 -8.46 3.36 6.09
C LEU A 211 -7.16 3.25 6.87
N SER A 212 -6.52 4.40 7.17
CA SER A 212 -5.25 4.44 7.88
C SER A 212 -5.35 3.79 9.26
N ILE A 213 -6.38 4.11 10.05
CA ILE A 213 -6.55 3.50 11.39
C ILE A 213 -6.83 2.00 11.29
N GLY A 214 -7.75 1.59 10.41
CA GLY A 214 -8.06 0.17 10.24
C GLY A 214 -6.86 -0.64 9.74
N LYS A 215 -6.08 -0.05 8.82
CA LYS A 215 -4.87 -0.65 8.28
C LYS A 215 -3.74 -0.69 9.30
N ALA A 216 -3.58 0.32 10.13
CA ALA A 216 -2.62 0.29 11.24
C ALA A 216 -2.92 -0.88 12.19
N VAL A 217 -4.20 -1.07 12.57
CA VAL A 217 -4.61 -2.21 13.40
C VAL A 217 -4.32 -3.55 12.69
N ASP A 218 -4.62 -3.66 11.39
CA ASP A 218 -4.29 -4.86 10.60
C ASP A 218 -2.79 -5.19 10.61
N LEU A 219 -1.95 -4.19 10.35
CA LEU A 219 -0.50 -4.35 10.31
C LEU A 219 0.05 -4.77 11.68
N ILE A 220 -0.45 -4.18 12.76
CA ILE A 220 -0.06 -4.54 14.14
C ILE A 220 -0.43 -5.98 14.46
N GLU A 221 -1.66 -6.39 14.18
CA GLU A 221 -2.13 -7.77 14.39
C GLU A 221 -1.31 -8.80 13.59
N ARG A 222 -0.67 -8.36 12.50
CA ARG A 222 0.17 -9.17 11.62
C ARG A 222 1.67 -9.03 11.93
N GLY A 223 2.02 -8.42 13.05
CA GLY A 223 3.38 -8.40 13.59
C GLY A 223 4.22 -7.19 13.21
N ALA A 224 3.61 -6.08 12.77
CA ALA A 224 4.33 -4.82 12.62
C ALA A 224 4.89 -4.36 13.98
N SER A 225 6.17 -4.02 14.00
CA SER A 225 6.93 -3.55 15.17
C SER A 225 6.91 -2.03 15.31
N GLY A 226 6.29 -1.33 14.37
CA GLY A 226 6.13 0.12 14.38
C GLY A 226 5.24 0.56 13.22
N ILE A 227 4.59 1.72 13.35
CA ILE A 227 3.75 2.30 12.30
C ILE A 227 4.17 3.75 12.00
N VAL A 228 4.36 4.05 10.73
CA VAL A 228 4.61 5.40 10.20
C VAL A 228 3.36 5.89 9.47
N ASN A 229 2.89 7.08 9.82
CA ASN A 229 1.85 7.81 9.09
C ASN A 229 2.49 8.89 8.22
N ALA A 230 2.56 8.64 6.91
CA ALA A 230 3.07 9.57 5.92
C ALA A 230 1.92 10.43 5.38
N MET A 231 2.00 11.74 5.58
CA MET A 231 0.91 12.65 5.21
C MET A 231 1.46 13.97 4.67
N PRO A 232 0.74 14.69 3.80
CA PRO A 232 1.16 16.04 3.44
C PRO A 232 0.99 16.98 4.64
N PHE A 233 1.83 18.01 4.71
CA PHE A 233 1.69 19.06 5.72
C PHE A 233 0.30 19.73 5.63
N GLY A 234 -0.33 19.92 6.79
CA GLY A 234 -1.69 20.47 6.86
C GLY A 234 -2.81 19.49 6.50
N CYS A 235 -2.53 18.20 6.30
CA CYS A 235 -3.55 17.19 6.04
C CYS A 235 -4.47 16.99 7.25
N MET A 236 -5.73 17.42 7.15
CA MET A 236 -6.72 17.28 8.24
C MET A 236 -7.02 15.80 8.56
N PRO A 237 -7.30 14.91 7.58
CA PRO A 237 -7.41 13.47 7.85
C PRO A 237 -6.16 12.87 8.51
N GLY A 238 -4.96 13.23 8.03
CA GLY A 238 -3.70 12.77 8.60
C GLY A 238 -3.48 13.25 10.05
N THR A 239 -3.92 14.47 10.37
CA THR A 239 -3.87 15.00 11.74
C THR A 239 -4.82 14.24 12.67
N ILE A 240 -6.00 13.85 12.18
CA ILE A 240 -6.94 13.01 12.93
C ILE A 240 -6.32 11.63 13.19
N VAL A 241 -5.70 11.02 12.18
CA VAL A 241 -4.96 9.76 12.35
C VAL A 241 -3.88 9.91 13.43
N THR A 242 -3.09 10.97 13.37
CA THR A 242 -2.03 11.28 14.36
C THR A 242 -2.60 11.37 15.78
N ALA A 243 -3.74 12.02 15.97
CA ALA A 243 -4.41 12.13 17.27
C ALA A 243 -4.89 10.75 17.78
N LEU A 244 -5.49 9.94 16.90
CA LEU A 244 -6.01 8.63 17.26
C LEU A 244 -4.91 7.57 17.49
N MET A 245 -3.73 7.74 16.90
CA MET A 245 -2.58 6.87 17.11
C MET A 245 -2.14 6.77 18.57
N GLN A 246 -2.36 7.82 19.37
CA GLN A 246 -2.09 7.75 20.82
C GLN A 246 -2.92 6.67 21.51
N GLY A 247 -4.18 6.47 21.07
CA GLY A 247 -5.04 5.39 21.57
C GLY A 247 -4.55 4.02 21.14
N LEU A 248 -4.07 3.89 19.89
CA LEU A 248 -3.48 2.66 19.39
C LEU A 248 -2.19 2.30 20.14
N ASN A 249 -1.30 3.27 20.33
CA ASN A 249 -0.06 3.09 21.10
C ASN A 249 -0.36 2.62 22.53
N LYS A 250 -1.32 3.25 23.23
CA LYS A 250 -1.73 2.83 24.58
C LYS A 250 -2.27 1.40 24.63
N LYS A 251 -2.97 0.96 23.59
CA LYS A 251 -3.59 -0.37 23.54
C LYS A 251 -2.61 -1.47 23.15
N TYR A 252 -1.76 -1.22 22.15
CA TYR A 252 -0.90 -2.24 21.55
C TYR A 252 0.57 -2.13 21.97
N GLY A 253 1.00 -1.01 22.56
CA GLY A 253 2.40 -0.77 22.92
C GLY A 253 3.34 -0.53 21.74
N VAL A 254 2.84 -0.61 20.50
CA VAL A 254 3.62 -0.44 19.27
C VAL A 254 4.03 1.03 19.11
N PRO A 255 5.30 1.35 18.78
CA PRO A 255 5.74 2.70 18.45
C PRO A 255 5.02 3.28 17.22
N PHE A 256 4.70 4.58 17.28
CA PHE A 256 4.12 5.32 16.16
C PHE A 256 4.89 6.62 15.90
N ILE A 257 4.97 7.00 14.63
CA ILE A 257 5.44 8.32 14.22
C ILE A 257 4.57 8.83 13.07
N SER A 258 4.26 10.13 13.08
CA SER A 258 3.61 10.80 11.95
C SER A 258 4.59 11.80 11.35
N ILE A 259 4.80 11.69 10.04
CA ILE A 259 5.75 12.53 9.31
C ILE A 259 4.95 13.36 8.31
N PRO A 260 4.78 14.67 8.58
CA PRO A 260 4.21 15.59 7.61
C PRO A 260 5.29 15.96 6.58
N TYR A 261 4.98 15.77 5.29
CA TYR A 261 5.84 16.16 4.18
C TYR A 261 5.35 17.47 3.54
N ASP A 262 6.24 18.45 3.42
CA ASP A 262 5.98 19.75 2.78
C ASP A 262 6.86 20.00 1.54
N GLY A 263 7.70 19.02 1.17
CA GLY A 263 8.65 19.11 0.06
C GLY A 263 10.02 19.67 0.44
N THR A 264 10.26 19.96 1.73
CA THR A 264 11.57 20.36 2.24
C THR A 264 12.14 19.30 3.19
N GLU A 265 13.28 18.72 2.81
CA GLU A 265 13.97 17.76 3.68
C GLU A 265 14.46 18.45 4.95
N SER A 266 14.07 17.89 6.10
CA SER A 266 14.45 18.40 7.42
C SER A 266 15.34 17.39 8.15
N PRO A 267 16.55 17.80 8.63
CA PRO A 267 17.37 16.96 9.51
C PRO A 267 16.64 16.51 10.77
N THR A 268 15.63 17.26 11.21
CA THR A 268 14.81 16.93 12.39
C THR A 268 13.99 15.66 12.14
N THR A 269 13.40 15.51 10.95
CA THR A 269 12.63 14.33 10.57
C THR A 269 13.50 13.07 10.59
N GLU A 270 14.74 13.18 10.13
CA GLU A 270 15.70 12.07 10.13
C GLU A 270 16.01 11.58 11.56
N ILE A 271 16.29 12.51 12.48
CA ILE A 271 16.55 12.19 13.90
C ILE A 271 15.31 11.55 14.56
N GLN A 272 14.11 12.06 14.25
CA GLN A 272 12.87 11.49 14.77
C GLN A 272 12.63 10.07 14.23
N LEU A 273 12.93 9.82 12.95
CA LEU A 273 12.83 8.50 12.36
C LEU A 273 13.84 7.53 12.98
N GLU A 274 15.09 7.97 13.21
CA GLU A 274 16.11 7.17 13.89
C GLU A 274 15.65 6.75 15.30
N ALA A 275 15.14 7.71 16.09
CA ALA A 275 14.62 7.45 17.43
C ALA A 275 13.39 6.51 17.42
N PHE A 276 12.51 6.66 16.43
CA PHE A 276 11.40 5.73 16.21
C PHE A 276 11.88 4.31 15.88
N MET A 277 12.89 4.19 15.00
CA MET A 277 13.46 2.90 14.62
C MET A 277 14.16 2.21 15.77
N HIS A 278 14.79 2.96 16.69
CA HIS A 278 15.31 2.41 17.94
C HIS A 278 14.18 1.76 18.78
N GLN A 279 13.09 2.49 19.01
CA GLN A 279 11.93 1.97 19.75
C GLN A 279 11.32 0.73 19.07
N ALA A 280 11.24 0.71 17.73
CA ALA A 280 10.70 -0.44 17.00
C ALA A 280 11.59 -1.69 17.11
N LYS A 281 12.92 -1.51 17.17
CA LYS A 281 13.88 -2.61 17.43
C LYS A 281 13.70 -3.16 18.84
N GLU A 282 13.57 -2.28 19.85
CA GLU A 282 13.33 -2.69 21.23
C GLU A 282 11.99 -3.41 21.38
N TYR A 283 10.91 -2.87 20.82
CA TYR A 283 9.59 -3.50 20.83
C TYR A 283 9.64 -4.93 20.29
N LYS A 284 10.30 -5.12 19.15
CA LYS A 284 10.49 -6.45 18.55
C LYS A 284 11.35 -7.39 19.39
N ALA A 285 12.33 -6.89 20.14
CA ALA A 285 13.18 -7.73 20.97
C ALA A 285 12.44 -8.28 22.21
N HIS A 286 11.39 -7.59 22.66
CA HIS A 286 10.65 -7.91 23.87
C HIS A 286 9.27 -8.56 23.63
N GLY A 287 8.75 -8.52 22.40
CA GLY A 287 7.46 -9.11 21.99
C GLY A 287 7.63 -10.37 21.15
#